data_AF-A0AA42J1L3-F1
#
_entry.id   AF-A0AA42J1L3-F1
#
_cell.length_a   1.000
_cell.length_b   1.000
_cell.length_c   1.000
_cell.angle_alpha   90.00
_cell.angle_beta   90.00
_cell.angle_gamma   90.00
#
_symmetry.space_group_name_H-M   'P 1'
#
loop_
_entity.id
_entity.type
_entity.pdbx_description
1 polymer ?
#
loop_
_entity_poly.entity_id
_entity_poly.type
_entity_poly.pdbx_seq_one_letter_code
_entity_poly.pdbx_strand_id
1 'polypeptide(L)'
;MTKQRQIRIKYTNKEIKQVAAELGHTLTNYRTFNDQLIFTDGKNFISHDIDQHNGGFWKVAKSVKKLNSKDKRYGTFSRDLKTRIGG
;
A
#
# COMPACT_ATOMS: atom_id res chain seq x y z
N MET A 1 13.72 25.41 -11.01
CA MET A 1 13.83 24.13 -11.72
C MET A 1 13.62 23.00 -10.72
N THR A 2 12.38 22.55 -10.56
CA THR A 2 12.03 21.53 -9.57
C THR A 2 12.63 20.21 -10.01
N LYS A 3 13.65 19.70 -9.29
CA LYS A 3 14.15 18.34 -9.48
C LYS A 3 12.95 17.42 -9.37
N GLN A 4 12.45 16.93 -10.51
CA GLN A 4 11.55 15.78 -10.52
C GLN A 4 12.35 14.68 -9.84
N ARG A 5 12.01 14.40 -8.58
CA ARG A 5 12.52 13.26 -7.86
C ARG A 5 12.16 12.08 -8.75
N GLN A 6 13.16 11.50 -9.40
CA GLN A 6 12.98 10.32 -10.23
C GLN A 6 12.62 9.19 -9.26
N ILE A 7 11.34 9.09 -8.93
CA ILE A 7 10.79 8.00 -8.13
C ILE A 7 11.11 6.78 -8.97
N ARG A 8 12.09 5.98 -8.56
CA ARG A 8 12.29 4.64 -9.14
C ARG A 8 11.05 3.84 -8.76
N ILE A 9 10.00 3.94 -9.59
CA ILE A 9 8.79 3.14 -9.45
C ILE A 9 9.22 1.70 -9.64
N LYS A 10 9.45 1.00 -8.53
CA LYS A 10 9.97 -0.37 -8.52
C LYS A 10 8.91 -1.39 -8.93
N TYR A 11 7.63 -1.06 -8.73
CA TYR A 11 6.49 -1.89 -9.08
C TYR A 11 5.46 -1.07 -9.85
N THR A 12 5.04 -1.60 -10.99
CA THR A 12 3.95 -1.05 -11.79
C THR A 12 2.59 -1.28 -11.13
N ASN A 13 1.60 -0.47 -11.49
CA ASN A 13 0.22 -0.68 -11.04
C ASN A 13 -0.32 -2.07 -11.45
N LYS A 14 0.16 -2.65 -12.55
CA LYS A 14 -0.23 -4.00 -12.98
C LYS A 14 0.28 -5.05 -11.99
N GLU A 15 1.56 -4.98 -11.60
CA GLU A 15 2.15 -5.90 -10.63
C GLU A 15 1.51 -5.75 -9.24
N ILE A 16 1.29 -4.51 -8.79
CA ILE A 16 0.64 -4.25 -7.50
C ILE A 16 -0.77 -4.86 -7.48
N LYS A 17 -1.55 -4.69 -8.55
CA LYS A 17 -2.89 -5.30 -8.68
C LYS A 17 -2.82 -6.82 -8.64
N GLN A 18 -1.87 -7.42 -9.35
CA GLN A 18 -1.71 -8.87 -9.37
C GLN A 18 -1.39 -9.41 -7.98
N VAL A 19 -0.42 -8.81 -7.27
CA VAL A 19 -0.06 -9.25 -5.91
C VAL A 19 -1.23 -9.07 -4.94
N ALA A 20 -1.97 -7.96 -5.02
CA ALA A 20 -3.17 -7.79 -4.20
C ALA A 20 -4.21 -8.89 -4.47
N ALA A 21 -4.45 -9.23 -5.74
CA ALA A 21 -5.40 -10.27 -6.11
C ALA A 21 -4.97 -11.67 -5.62
N GLU A 22 -3.68 -12.00 -5.70
CA GLU A 22 -3.10 -13.24 -5.16
C GLU A 22 -3.30 -13.35 -3.63
N LEU A 23 -3.41 -12.21 -2.93
CA LEU A 23 -3.69 -12.12 -1.50
C LEU A 23 -5.19 -12.05 -1.17
N GLY A 24 -6.08 -12.26 -2.15
CA GLY A 24 -7.52 -12.19 -1.96
C GLY A 24 -8.07 -10.78 -1.80
N HIS A 25 -7.32 -9.74 -2.17
CA HIS A 25 -7.78 -8.36 -2.12
C HIS A 25 -8.30 -7.90 -3.47
N THR A 26 -9.44 -7.21 -3.44
CA THR A 26 -10.09 -6.62 -4.61
C THR A 26 -9.81 -5.13 -4.70
N LEU A 27 -9.72 -4.59 -5.91
CA LEU A 27 -9.51 -3.15 -6.12
C LEU A 27 -10.76 -2.37 -5.71
N THR A 28 -10.58 -1.29 -4.95
CA THR A 28 -11.64 -0.35 -4.60
C THR A 28 -11.69 0.84 -5.56
N ASN A 29 -12.78 1.61 -5.51
CA ASN A 29 -12.89 2.91 -6.17
C ASN A 29 -12.18 4.04 -5.41
N TYR A 30 -11.57 3.75 -4.26
CA TYR A 30 -10.86 4.74 -3.45
C TYR A 30 -9.38 4.86 -3.83
N ARG A 31 -8.80 5.99 -3.42
CA ARG A 31 -7.38 6.33 -3.59
C ARG A 31 -6.82 6.85 -2.28
N THR A 32 -5.52 6.64 -2.07
CA THR A 32 -4.81 7.36 -0.98
C THR A 32 -4.70 8.85 -1.32
N PHE A 33 -4.30 9.68 -0.37
CA PHE A 33 -4.04 11.11 -0.62
C PHE A 33 -3.03 11.36 -1.77
N ASN A 34 -2.05 10.46 -1.94
CA ASN A 34 -1.04 10.52 -3.00
C ASN A 34 -1.44 9.70 -4.24
N ASP A 35 -2.73 9.55 -4.51
CA ASP A 35 -3.32 8.85 -5.68
C ASP A 35 -2.89 7.37 -5.88
N GLN A 36 -2.47 6.69 -4.81
CA GLN A 36 -2.22 5.25 -4.86
C GLN A 36 -3.51 4.43 -4.85
N LEU A 37 -3.47 3.29 -5.54
CA LEU A 37 -4.51 2.26 -5.55
C LEU A 37 -4.76 1.73 -4.12
N ILE A 38 -6.04 1.52 -3.79
CA ILE A 38 -6.46 0.88 -2.54
C ILE A 38 -7.20 -0.41 -2.84
N PHE A 39 -6.82 -1.48 -2.15
CA PHE A 39 -7.44 -2.80 -2.24
C PHE A 39 -8.02 -3.23 -0.90
N THR A 40 -8.98 -4.17 -0.91
CA THR A 40 -9.63 -4.67 0.31
C THR A 40 -9.98 -6.15 0.21
N ASP A 41 -9.87 -6.84 1.35
CA ASP A 41 -10.38 -8.20 1.60
C ASP A 41 -11.79 -8.17 2.25
N GLY A 42 -12.42 -6.99 2.32
CA GLY A 42 -13.70 -6.74 3.01
C GLY A 42 -13.57 -6.41 4.50
N LYS A 43 -12.39 -6.62 5.11
CA LYS A 43 -12.12 -6.32 6.54
C LYS A 43 -11.05 -5.24 6.71
N ASN A 44 -10.03 -5.29 5.88
CA ASN A 44 -8.84 -4.46 5.89
C ASN A 44 -8.68 -3.78 4.52
N PHE A 45 -7.95 -2.69 4.54
CA PHE A 45 -7.59 -1.92 3.35
C PHE A 45 -6.07 -1.89 3.25
N ILE A 46 -5.56 -2.07 2.03
CA ILE A 46 -4.14 -2.05 1.73
C ILE A 46 -3.81 -1.07 0.61
N SER A 47 -2.65 -0.41 0.70
CA SER A 47 -2.03 0.32 -0.41
C SER A 47 -0.54 0.01 -0.47
N HIS A 48 0.04 0.11 -1.67
CA HIS A 48 1.46 -0.17 -1.83
C HIS A 48 2.33 0.82 -1.05
N ASP A 49 3.33 0.33 -0.33
CA ASP A 49 4.33 1.20 0.29
C ASP A 49 5.38 1.61 -0.75
N ILE A 50 5.26 2.82 -1.29
CA ILE A 50 6.18 3.36 -2.30
C ILE A 50 7.58 3.61 -1.73
N ASP A 51 7.68 4.00 -0.46
CA ASP A 51 8.94 4.49 0.11
C ASP A 51 9.91 3.34 0.42
N GLN A 52 9.39 2.13 0.71
CA GLN A 52 10.12 0.87 0.91
C GLN A 52 11.41 0.92 1.75
N HIS A 53 11.61 1.93 2.60
CA HIS A 53 12.91 2.16 3.27
C HIS A 53 13.39 0.92 4.07
N ASN A 54 12.47 0.07 4.54
CA ASN A 54 12.76 -1.12 5.33
C ASN A 54 12.26 -2.44 4.70
N GLY A 55 12.02 -2.47 3.38
CA GLY A 55 11.54 -3.70 2.70
C GLY A 55 10.05 -4.00 2.87
N GLY A 56 9.29 -3.06 3.43
CA GLY A 56 7.84 -3.12 3.48
C GLY A 56 7.20 -2.95 2.09
N PHE A 57 6.08 -3.64 1.86
CA PHE A 57 5.37 -3.66 0.58
C PHE A 57 3.94 -3.13 0.69
N TRP A 58 3.26 -3.37 1.82
CA TRP A 58 1.87 -2.96 2.02
C TRP A 58 1.72 -2.07 3.25
N LYS A 59 1.08 -0.91 3.10
CA LYS A 59 0.46 -0.19 4.22
C LYS A 59 -0.91 -0.83 4.48
N VAL A 60 -1.25 -1.13 5.72
CA VAL A 60 -2.50 -1.83 6.08
C VAL A 60 -3.28 -1.05 7.13
N ALA A 61 -4.61 -0.91 6.98
CA ALA A 61 -5.47 -0.26 7.97
C ALA A 61 -6.92 -0.80 7.96
N LYS A 62 -7.68 -0.49 9.01
CA LYS A 62 -9.12 -0.87 9.11
C LYS A 62 -10.06 -0.05 8.22
N SER A 63 -9.59 1.06 7.65
CA SER A 63 -10.38 1.90 6.75
C SER A 63 -9.49 2.73 5.84
N VAL A 64 -10.06 3.16 4.71
CA VAL A 64 -9.42 4.08 3.75
C VAL A 64 -8.86 5.33 4.44
N LYS A 65 -9.65 5.95 5.32
CA LYS A 65 -9.22 7.16 6.07
C LYS A 65 -8.00 6.89 6.96
N LYS A 66 -7.96 5.73 7.61
CA LYS A 66 -6.84 5.35 8.48
C LYS A 66 -5.58 4.97 7.71
N LEU A 67 -5.72 4.49 6.48
CA LEU A 67 -4.60 4.16 5.60
C LEU A 67 -3.70 5.37 5.31
N ASN A 68 -4.29 6.56 5.26
CA ASN A 68 -3.60 7.83 5.07
C ASN A 68 -2.96 8.42 6.36
N SER A 69 -3.10 7.76 7.51
CA SER A 69 -2.60 8.27 8.80
C SER A 69 -1.62 7.26 9.41
N LYS A 70 -0.34 7.65 9.52
CA LYS A 70 0.73 6.78 10.04
C LYS A 70 0.42 6.23 11.44
N ASP A 71 -0.15 7.05 12.31
CA ASP A 71 -0.45 6.64 13.70
C ASP A 71 -1.70 5.76 13.81
N LYS A 72 -2.52 5.69 12.76
CA LYS A 72 -3.81 4.98 12.76
C LYS A 72 -3.84 3.74 11.87
N ARG A 73 -2.88 3.59 10.97
CA ARG A 73 -2.68 2.35 10.20
C ARG A 73 -2.10 1.28 11.12
N TYR A 74 -2.36 0.02 10.81
CA TYR A 74 -1.78 -1.11 11.56
C TYR A 74 -0.27 -1.20 11.36
N GLY A 75 0.23 -0.75 10.21
CA GLY A 75 1.66 -0.66 9.94
C GLY A 75 1.97 -0.93 8.48
N THR A 76 3.25 -1.18 8.22
CA THR A 76 3.78 -1.66 6.95
C THR A 76 4.10 -3.15 7.06
N PHE A 77 3.71 -3.94 6.08
CA PHE A 77 3.83 -5.39 6.03
C PHE A 77 4.65 -5.86 4.82
N SER A 78 5.17 -7.08 4.90
CA SER A 78 5.82 -7.81 3.81
C SER A 78 4.89 -8.01 2.62
N ARG A 79 5.45 -8.36 1.45
CA ARG A 79 4.70 -8.57 0.20
C ARG A 79 3.57 -9.59 0.32
N ASP A 80 3.73 -10.61 1.17
CA ASP A 80 2.76 -11.68 1.41
C ASP A 80 1.79 -11.40 2.58
N LEU A 81 1.84 -10.20 3.17
CA LEU A 81 1.06 -9.76 4.35
C LEU A 81 1.29 -10.57 5.64
N LYS A 82 2.24 -11.51 5.68
CA LYS A 82 2.47 -12.39 6.85
C LYS A 82 3.32 -11.74 7.94
N THR A 83 4.22 -10.83 7.57
CA THR A 83 5.18 -10.22 8.50
C THR A 83 4.95 -8.72 8.57
N ARG A 84 4.83 -8.17 9.78
CA ARG A 84 4.82 -6.72 10.02
C ARG A 84 6.26 -6.21 10.06
N ILE A 85 6.57 -5.24 9.21
CA ILE A 85 7.91 -4.65 9.05
C ILE A 85 8.07 -3.37 9.90
N GLY A 86 7.01 -2.57 10.03
CA GLY A 86 7.11 -1.30 10.75
C GLY A 86 5.78 -0.62 11.03
N GLY A 87 5.82 0.52 11.74
CA GLY A 87 4.68 1.38 12.07
C GLY A 87 4.94 2.82 11.68
#